data_AF-A0A8D0PF18-F1
#
_entry.id   AF-A0A8D0PF18-F1
#
_cell.length_a   1.000
_cell.length_b   1.000
_cell.length_c   1.000
_cell.angle_alpha   90.00
_cell.angle_beta   90.00
_cell.angle_gamma   90.00
#
_symmetry.space_group_name_H-M   'P 1'
#
loop_
_entity.id
_entity.type
_entity.pdbx_description
1 polymer ?
#
loop_
_entity_poly.entity_id
_entity_poly.type
_entity_poly.pdbx_seq_one_letter_code
_entity_poly.pdbx_strand_id
1 'polypeptide(L)'
;MSLVKSIFPALPLPASQHHSYRSFLGLTCLMQISTRTEDFIIDTLELRSDMYILNESLTDPAIVKVFHGADSDIEWLQKDFGLYVVNMFDTHQAARLLNLGRHSLDHLLKLYCSVESNKQYQLADWRIRPLPEEMLSYARDDTHYLLYIYDKMRLALWERGNEQPAQLQVVWQRSRDICLKKFIKPIFTDESYLDLYRKQKKHLNTQQLTAFQLLFAWRDKTARREDESYGYVLPNHMMLKIAEELPKEPQGIIACCNPVPPLVRQQINEMHLLIQQAREMPLLKSEVAAGVRKSGPLPNPERLENVLFGPHDCSHTPSDGYPLTPTSGPAAVQARGLLPAGEEEEALLDTRCLIATAVITLFNEPSAEENGKRPLTVAQKKAQNIMESFENPFRMVSNGCVC
;
A
#
# COMPACT_ATOMS: atom_id res chain seq x y z
N MET A 1 -13.42 16.46 -18.66
CA MET A 1 -12.13 15.71 -18.66
C MET A 1 -11.92 15.10 -17.28
N SER A 2 -11.95 13.76 -17.17
CA SER A 2 -12.20 13.06 -15.90
C SER A 2 -10.97 12.29 -15.42
N LEU A 3 -10.41 12.69 -14.29
CA LEU A 3 -9.35 11.95 -13.61
C LEU A 3 -9.95 10.88 -12.70
N VAL A 4 -9.27 9.74 -12.55
CA VAL A 4 -9.43 8.87 -11.38
C VAL A 4 -8.04 8.53 -10.89
N LYS A 5 -7.77 8.72 -9.60
CA LYS A 5 -6.59 8.13 -8.97
C LYS A 5 -6.85 7.89 -7.48
N SER A 6 -6.14 6.92 -6.92
CA SER A 6 -6.31 6.43 -5.55
C SER A 6 -7.76 6.03 -5.28
N ILE A 7 -8.12 4.86 -5.81
CA ILE A 7 -8.85 3.98 -4.93
C ILE A 7 -7.95 3.74 -3.72
N PHE A 8 -8.39 4.14 -2.52
CA PHE A 8 -7.75 3.68 -1.30
C PHE A 8 -8.38 2.34 -0.94
N PRO A 9 -7.77 1.20 -1.29
CA PRO A 9 -8.06 0.02 -0.56
C PRO A 9 -7.36 0.08 0.80
N ALA A 10 -7.90 -0.74 1.67
CA ALA A 10 -7.12 -1.67 2.46
C ALA A 10 -5.97 -2.34 1.63
N LEU A 11 -4.83 -1.67 1.45
CA LEU A 11 -3.75 -2.01 0.48
C LEU A 11 -3.06 -3.37 0.76
N PRO A 12 -3.05 -4.32 -0.20
CA PRO A 12 -2.27 -5.56 -0.09
C PRO A 12 -0.86 -5.39 -0.66
N LEU A 13 0.04 -4.77 0.12
CA LEU A 13 1.48 -4.93 -0.12
C LEU A 13 1.97 -6.27 0.44
N PRO A 14 2.78 -7.04 -0.31
CA PRO A 14 3.48 -8.19 0.25
C PRO A 14 4.61 -7.71 1.16
N ALA A 15 4.52 -8.10 2.43
CA ALA A 15 5.40 -7.74 3.55
C ALA A 15 5.18 -6.34 4.15
N SER A 16 4.91 -6.35 5.47
CA SER A 16 4.95 -5.23 6.42
C SER A 16 4.09 -3.98 6.12
N GLN A 17 3.07 -3.82 6.98
CA GLN A 17 2.37 -2.58 7.32
C GLN A 17 1.24 -2.14 6.37
N HIS A 18 0.07 -2.76 6.61
CA HIS A 18 -1.30 -2.21 6.68
C HIS A 18 -1.73 -1.18 5.61
N HIS A 19 -2.80 -1.42 4.84
CA HIS A 19 -4.15 -1.54 5.41
C HIS A 19 -5.03 -2.69 4.92
N SER A 20 -4.55 -3.71 4.18
CA SER A 20 -5.33 -4.93 3.85
C SER A 20 -5.83 -5.76 5.04
N TYR A 21 -5.75 -5.24 6.26
CA TYR A 21 -5.76 -5.99 7.50
C TYR A 21 -7.13 -6.60 7.85
N ARG A 22 -8.23 -5.93 7.48
CA ARG A 22 -9.61 -6.26 7.88
C ARG A 22 -10.56 -6.54 6.71
N SER A 23 -10.03 -7.18 5.66
CA SER A 23 -10.77 -7.79 4.56
C SER A 23 -9.87 -8.83 3.89
N PHE A 24 -10.41 -9.97 3.45
CA PHE A 24 -9.61 -11.04 2.84
C PHE A 24 -9.10 -10.67 1.44
N LEU A 25 -9.94 -10.06 0.60
CA LEU A 25 -9.57 -9.59 -0.75
C LEU A 25 -9.16 -8.11 -0.79
N GLY A 26 -9.05 -7.47 0.38
CA GLY A 26 -9.02 -6.01 0.52
C GLY A 26 -10.36 -5.38 0.14
N LEU A 27 -10.54 -4.12 0.52
CA LEU A 27 -11.78 -3.37 0.32
C LEU A 27 -11.46 -1.92 -0.08
N THR A 28 -11.97 -1.49 -1.23
CA THR A 28 -11.93 -0.09 -1.68
C THR A 28 -12.83 0.78 -0.80
N CYS A 29 -12.24 1.79 -0.15
CA CYS A 29 -12.90 2.61 0.86
C CYS A 29 -13.19 4.06 0.44
N LEU A 30 -12.50 4.55 -0.59
CA LEU A 30 -12.63 5.91 -1.12
C LEU A 30 -12.14 5.93 -2.57
N MET A 31 -12.71 6.78 -3.40
CA MET A 31 -12.24 7.09 -4.77
C MET A 31 -12.14 8.61 -4.92
N GLN A 32 -11.07 9.11 -5.55
CA GLN A 32 -10.93 10.53 -5.83
C GLN A 32 -10.94 10.79 -7.34
N ILE A 33 -11.62 11.87 -7.73
CA ILE A 33 -11.81 12.33 -9.09
C ILE A 33 -11.55 13.83 -9.10
N SER A 34 -10.60 14.30 -9.91
CA SER A 34 -10.42 15.73 -10.18
C SER A 34 -10.80 16.02 -11.63
N THR A 35 -11.49 17.14 -11.86
CA THR A 35 -11.63 17.74 -13.18
C THR A 35 -10.56 18.83 -13.34
N ARG A 36 -10.71 19.73 -14.33
CA ARG A 36 -9.85 20.92 -14.44
C ARG A 36 -10.24 22.04 -13.47
N THR A 37 -11.36 21.90 -12.77
CA THR A 37 -12.00 22.96 -11.97
C THR A 37 -12.36 22.53 -10.55
N GLU A 38 -12.62 21.24 -10.32
CA GLU A 38 -13.21 20.73 -9.07
C GLU A 38 -12.60 19.38 -8.66
N ASP A 39 -12.58 19.12 -7.35
CA ASP A 39 -12.18 17.84 -6.76
C ASP A 39 -13.38 17.16 -6.09
N PHE A 40 -13.56 15.89 -6.39
CA PHE A 40 -14.62 15.04 -5.87
C PHE A 40 -14.01 13.88 -5.06
N ILE A 41 -14.53 13.70 -3.84
CA ILE A 41 -14.20 12.58 -2.96
C ILE A 41 -15.45 11.72 -2.84
N ILE A 42 -15.39 10.49 -3.36
CA ILE A 42 -16.52 9.57 -3.50
C ILE A 42 -16.39 8.47 -2.44
N ASP A 43 -17.38 8.38 -1.56
CA ASP A 43 -17.48 7.30 -0.58
C ASP A 43 -17.93 6.01 -1.25
N THR A 44 -16.96 5.13 -1.51
CA THR A 44 -17.20 3.85 -2.17
C THR A 44 -17.63 2.72 -1.23
N LEU A 45 -17.69 2.98 0.09
CA LEU A 45 -18.33 2.06 1.03
C LEU A 45 -19.85 2.22 0.96
N GLU A 46 -20.31 3.47 1.03
CA GLU A 46 -21.73 3.83 0.95
C GLU A 46 -22.30 3.56 -0.46
N LEU A 47 -21.61 4.03 -1.52
CA LEU A 47 -22.10 3.95 -2.90
C LEU A 47 -21.77 2.63 -3.61
N ARG A 48 -21.28 1.60 -2.88
CA ARG A 48 -20.69 0.38 -3.47
C ARG A 48 -21.56 -0.30 -4.53
N SER A 49 -22.87 -0.38 -4.32
CA SER A 49 -23.80 -1.00 -5.27
C SER A 49 -24.02 -0.21 -6.55
N ASP A 50 -23.79 1.11 -6.50
CA ASP A 50 -24.19 2.06 -7.54
C ASP A 50 -22.99 2.52 -8.39
N MET A 51 -21.75 2.32 -7.90
CA MET A 51 -20.50 2.70 -8.57
C MET A 51 -20.39 2.26 -10.04
N TYR A 52 -21.07 1.17 -10.46
CA TYR A 52 -21.03 0.66 -11.84
C TYR A 52 -21.40 1.69 -12.90
N ILE A 53 -22.20 2.71 -12.55
CA ILE A 53 -22.61 3.80 -13.45
C ILE A 53 -21.42 4.60 -13.99
N LEU A 54 -20.29 4.65 -13.25
CA LEU A 54 -19.08 5.31 -13.73
C LEU A 54 -18.46 4.60 -14.95
N ASN A 55 -18.86 3.36 -15.29
CA ASN A 55 -18.43 2.75 -16.55
C ASN A 55 -18.76 3.61 -17.77
N GLU A 56 -19.84 4.41 -17.74
CA GLU A 56 -20.22 5.31 -18.85
C GLU A 56 -19.09 6.30 -19.20
N SER A 57 -18.37 6.84 -18.22
CA SER A 57 -17.24 7.77 -18.44
C SER A 57 -15.87 7.07 -18.42
N LEU A 58 -15.69 6.04 -17.58
CA LEU A 58 -14.43 5.30 -17.49
C LEU A 58 -14.17 4.43 -18.72
N THR A 59 -15.22 3.95 -19.41
CA THR A 59 -15.08 3.18 -20.65
C THR A 59 -15.27 3.99 -21.93
N ASP A 60 -15.67 5.27 -21.85
CA ASP A 60 -15.71 6.16 -23.03
C ASP A 60 -14.30 6.38 -23.61
N PRO A 61 -14.02 5.95 -24.85
CA PRO A 61 -12.73 6.16 -25.49
C PRO A 61 -12.43 7.63 -25.81
N ALA A 62 -13.43 8.54 -25.85
CA ALA A 62 -13.22 9.96 -26.09
C ALA A 62 -12.62 10.69 -24.87
N ILE A 63 -12.83 10.17 -23.66
CA ILE A 63 -12.33 10.76 -22.41
C ILE A 63 -11.01 10.09 -22.02
N VAL A 64 -9.93 10.86 -21.92
CA VAL A 64 -8.66 10.37 -21.33
C VAL A 64 -8.79 10.33 -19.81
N LYS A 65 -8.60 9.16 -19.21
CA LYS A 65 -8.45 8.99 -17.76
C LYS A 65 -6.96 8.99 -17.40
N VAL A 66 -6.50 9.89 -16.55
CA VAL A 66 -5.09 9.92 -16.12
C VAL A 66 -4.97 9.30 -14.74
N PHE A 67 -3.99 8.41 -14.57
CA PHE A 67 -3.63 7.75 -13.31
C PHE A 67 -2.12 7.93 -13.00
N HIS A 68 -1.69 7.41 -11.86
CA HIS A 68 -0.27 7.28 -11.50
C HIS A 68 -0.03 5.94 -10.80
N GLY A 69 0.52 4.96 -11.52
CA GLY A 69 0.76 3.60 -11.01
C GLY A 69 -0.51 2.79 -10.89
N ALA A 70 -1.33 2.77 -11.95
CA ALA A 70 -2.69 2.20 -11.95
C ALA A 70 -2.75 0.67 -11.80
N ASP A 71 -1.60 -0.01 -11.71
CA ASP A 71 -1.45 -1.46 -11.73
C ASP A 71 -2.39 -2.20 -10.79
N SER A 72 -2.68 -1.65 -9.61
CA SER A 72 -3.59 -2.23 -8.63
C SER A 72 -4.98 -1.57 -8.63
N ASP A 73 -5.09 -0.28 -8.98
CA ASP A 73 -6.38 0.41 -9.15
C ASP A 73 -7.30 -0.35 -10.12
N ILE A 74 -6.75 -0.82 -11.26
CA ILE A 74 -7.49 -1.60 -12.26
C ILE A 74 -8.05 -2.91 -11.67
N GLU A 75 -7.28 -3.62 -10.84
CA GLU A 75 -7.75 -4.84 -10.20
C GLU A 75 -8.84 -4.57 -9.15
N TRP A 76 -8.72 -3.46 -8.40
CA TRP A 76 -9.69 -3.08 -7.38
C TRP A 76 -11.02 -2.59 -7.98
N LEU A 77 -10.97 -1.76 -9.04
CA LEU A 77 -12.13 -1.32 -9.83
C LEU A 77 -12.99 -2.52 -10.29
N GLN A 78 -12.35 -3.54 -10.86
CA GLN A 78 -13.02 -4.75 -11.34
C GLN A 78 -13.60 -5.57 -10.19
N LYS A 79 -12.78 -5.85 -9.17
CA LYS A 79 -13.13 -6.71 -8.03
C LYS A 79 -14.29 -6.13 -7.20
N ASP A 80 -14.26 -4.82 -6.91
CA ASP A 80 -15.19 -4.19 -5.98
C ASP A 80 -16.47 -3.68 -6.65
N PHE A 81 -16.40 -3.21 -7.91
CA PHE A 81 -17.50 -2.47 -8.56
C PHE A 81 -17.85 -2.92 -9.98
N GLY A 82 -17.08 -3.85 -10.57
CA GLY A 82 -17.22 -4.19 -12.00
C GLY A 82 -16.90 -3.02 -12.94
N LEU A 83 -16.00 -2.12 -12.51
CA LEU A 83 -15.55 -0.96 -13.28
C LEU A 83 -14.34 -1.30 -14.15
N TYR A 84 -14.30 -0.74 -15.35
CA TYR A 84 -13.21 -0.89 -16.33
C TYR A 84 -12.77 0.49 -16.86
N VAL A 85 -11.53 0.57 -17.36
CA VAL A 85 -10.97 1.82 -17.91
C VAL A 85 -10.54 1.64 -19.35
N VAL A 86 -10.97 2.55 -20.22
CA VAL A 86 -10.59 2.65 -21.64
C VAL A 86 -9.98 4.03 -21.87
N ASN A 87 -8.96 4.16 -22.73
CA ASN A 87 -8.20 5.40 -22.93
C ASN A 87 -7.61 5.96 -21.61
N MET A 88 -6.68 5.19 -21.05
CA MET A 88 -5.94 5.57 -19.84
C MET A 88 -4.54 6.08 -20.16
N PHE A 89 -4.04 7.06 -19.40
CA PHE A 89 -2.65 7.52 -19.43
C PHE A 89 -2.04 7.42 -18.02
N ASP A 90 -1.02 6.59 -17.86
CA ASP A 90 -0.34 6.43 -16.57
C ASP A 90 0.93 7.29 -16.50
N THR A 91 0.92 8.28 -15.61
CA THR A 91 2.07 9.17 -15.36
C THR A 91 3.27 8.45 -14.75
N HIS A 92 3.09 7.31 -14.07
CA HIS A 92 4.21 6.45 -13.64
C HIS A 92 4.90 5.80 -14.85
N GLN A 93 4.12 5.33 -15.84
CA GLN A 93 4.68 4.80 -17.09
C GLN A 93 5.36 5.90 -17.92
N ALA A 94 4.80 7.11 -17.94
CA ALA A 94 5.45 8.28 -18.53
C ALA A 94 6.77 8.64 -17.83
N ALA A 95 6.83 8.62 -16.49
CA ALA A 95 8.03 8.92 -15.71
C ALA A 95 9.17 7.93 -16.04
N ARG A 96 8.82 6.65 -16.13
CA ARG A 96 9.74 5.57 -16.53
C ARG A 96 10.22 5.74 -17.97
N LEU A 97 9.35 6.15 -18.90
CA LEU A 97 9.76 6.36 -20.28
C LEU A 97 10.65 7.61 -20.43
N LEU A 98 10.38 8.67 -19.67
CA LEU A 98 11.20 9.88 -19.56
C LEU A 98 12.55 9.66 -18.86
N ASN A 99 12.81 8.48 -18.27
CA ASN A 99 14.00 8.18 -17.46
C ASN A 99 14.21 9.18 -16.30
N LEU A 100 13.12 9.59 -15.63
CA LEU A 100 13.23 10.45 -14.44
C LEU A 100 13.92 9.70 -13.28
N GLY A 101 14.64 10.43 -12.42
CA GLY A 101 15.42 9.84 -11.33
C GLY A 101 14.57 9.11 -10.28
N ARG A 102 13.28 9.42 -10.18
CA ARG A 102 12.28 8.68 -9.39
C ARG A 102 10.96 8.66 -10.17
N HIS A 103 10.07 7.72 -9.82
CA HIS A 103 8.79 7.52 -10.51
C HIS A 103 7.56 7.62 -9.59
N SER A 104 7.71 8.13 -8.37
CA SER A 104 6.60 8.30 -7.40
C SER A 104 5.84 9.61 -7.62
N LEU A 105 4.56 9.66 -7.23
CA LEU A 105 3.76 10.88 -7.37
C LEU A 105 4.37 12.05 -6.59
N ASP A 106 4.82 11.80 -5.36
CA ASP A 106 5.61 12.72 -4.52
C ASP A 106 6.79 13.38 -5.28
N HIS A 107 7.49 12.63 -6.14
CA HIS A 107 8.55 13.19 -6.97
C HIS A 107 8.00 14.07 -8.10
N LEU A 108 6.91 13.66 -8.75
CA LEU A 108 6.29 14.42 -9.85
C LEU A 108 5.63 15.72 -9.35
N LEU A 109 4.99 15.68 -8.17
CA LEU A 109 4.45 16.85 -7.47
C LEU A 109 5.56 17.86 -7.17
N LYS A 110 6.67 17.41 -6.59
CA LYS A 110 7.81 18.28 -6.28
C LYS A 110 8.51 18.82 -7.54
N LEU A 111 8.63 18.00 -8.59
CA LEU A 111 9.31 18.35 -9.84
C LEU A 111 8.52 19.35 -10.69
N TYR A 112 7.20 19.15 -10.85
CA TYR A 112 6.39 19.96 -11.76
C TYR A 112 5.58 21.06 -11.07
N CYS A 113 5.16 20.84 -9.82
CA CYS A 113 4.25 21.73 -9.07
C CYS A 113 4.94 22.42 -7.88
N SER A 114 6.16 22.01 -7.52
CA SER A 114 6.86 22.43 -6.28
C SER A 114 6.08 22.15 -4.99
N VAL A 115 5.22 21.13 -5.00
CA VAL A 115 4.41 20.68 -3.85
C VAL A 115 5.08 19.48 -3.18
N GLU A 116 5.08 19.43 -1.84
CA GLU A 116 5.53 18.27 -1.06
C GLU A 116 4.34 17.44 -0.56
N SER A 117 4.39 16.12 -0.71
CA SER A 117 3.29 15.23 -0.33
C SER A 117 3.38 14.81 1.15
N ASN A 118 2.29 15.03 1.91
CA ASN A 118 2.21 14.63 3.31
C ASN A 118 1.97 13.11 3.46
N LYS A 119 3.03 12.32 3.68
CA LYS A 119 2.94 10.84 3.74
C LYS A 119 2.22 10.26 4.97
N GLN A 120 1.71 11.09 5.88
CA GLN A 120 1.09 10.69 7.14
C GLN A 120 -0.08 9.70 6.99
N TYR A 121 -0.90 9.82 5.95
CA TYR A 121 -2.13 9.04 5.79
C TYR A 121 -2.02 7.87 4.79
N GLN A 122 -0.82 7.58 4.27
CA GLN A 122 -0.59 6.50 3.29
C GLN A 122 -1.06 5.11 3.79
N LEU A 123 -0.93 4.86 5.11
CA LEU A 123 -1.29 3.60 5.76
C LEU A 123 -2.47 3.75 6.76
N ALA A 124 -3.25 4.83 6.64
CA ALA A 124 -4.37 5.12 7.54
C ALA A 124 -5.59 4.19 7.32
N ASP A 125 -6.49 4.12 8.30
CA ASP A 125 -7.74 3.39 8.15
C ASP A 125 -8.78 4.22 7.39
N TRP A 126 -8.79 4.07 6.06
CA TRP A 126 -9.73 4.74 5.16
C TRP A 126 -11.20 4.35 5.32
N ARG A 127 -11.54 3.46 6.26
CA ARG A 127 -12.93 3.09 6.62
C ARG A 127 -13.52 3.98 7.71
N ILE A 128 -12.73 4.83 8.36
CA ILE A 128 -13.20 5.76 9.38
C ILE A 128 -14.26 6.70 8.78
N ARG A 129 -15.36 6.92 9.51
CA ARG A 129 -16.44 7.86 9.15
C ARG A 129 -16.89 8.65 10.39
N PRO A 130 -17.11 9.97 10.29
CA PRO A 130 -16.77 10.84 9.15
C PRO A 130 -15.24 10.88 8.91
N LEU A 131 -14.82 11.23 7.69
CA LEU A 131 -13.40 11.41 7.39
C LEU A 131 -12.91 12.76 7.97
N PRO A 132 -11.80 12.80 8.71
CA PRO A 132 -11.16 14.05 9.15
C PRO A 132 -10.75 14.94 7.98
N GLU A 133 -10.70 16.26 8.20
CA GLU A 133 -10.35 17.25 7.17
C GLU A 133 -8.94 17.02 6.61
N GLU A 134 -8.00 16.58 7.44
CA GLU A 134 -6.63 16.25 7.06
C GLU A 134 -6.58 15.04 6.11
N MET A 135 -7.46 14.06 6.30
CA MET A 135 -7.60 12.91 5.40
C MET A 135 -8.28 13.31 4.08
N LEU A 136 -9.25 14.23 4.12
CA LEU A 136 -9.87 14.78 2.91
C LEU A 136 -8.86 15.60 2.08
N SER A 137 -8.04 16.43 2.72
CA SER A 137 -6.97 17.17 2.04
C SER A 137 -5.93 16.23 1.43
N TYR A 138 -5.46 15.22 2.18
CA TYR A 138 -4.52 14.25 1.66
C TYR A 138 -5.07 13.45 0.47
N ALA A 139 -6.34 13.02 0.52
CA ALA A 139 -6.98 12.32 -0.57
C ALA A 139 -7.11 13.21 -1.83
N ARG A 140 -7.45 14.50 -1.66
CA ARG A 140 -7.47 15.51 -2.74
C ARG A 140 -6.10 15.64 -3.42
N ASP A 141 -5.02 15.74 -2.65
CA ASP A 141 -3.68 16.06 -3.20
C ASP A 141 -3.14 14.94 -4.12
N ASP A 142 -3.64 13.71 -3.95
CA ASP A 142 -3.32 12.55 -4.79
C ASP A 142 -3.86 12.70 -6.25
N THR A 143 -4.89 13.54 -6.45
CA THR A 143 -5.55 13.79 -7.74
C THR A 143 -5.42 15.22 -8.26
N HIS A 144 -5.51 16.24 -7.41
CA HIS A 144 -5.66 17.65 -7.77
C HIS A 144 -4.67 18.12 -8.85
N TYR A 145 -3.38 17.81 -8.68
CA TYR A 145 -2.30 18.25 -9.58
C TYR A 145 -2.09 17.35 -10.81
N LEU A 146 -2.74 16.18 -10.87
CA LEU A 146 -2.35 15.10 -11.78
C LEU A 146 -2.63 15.42 -13.26
N LEU A 147 -3.65 16.23 -13.55
CA LEU A 147 -3.95 16.71 -14.90
C LEU A 147 -2.91 17.72 -15.42
N TYR A 148 -2.34 18.54 -14.54
CA TYR A 148 -1.24 19.45 -14.90
C TYR A 148 0.08 18.69 -15.10
N ILE A 149 0.37 17.71 -14.24
CA ILE A 149 1.50 16.77 -14.43
C ILE A 149 1.37 16.05 -15.78
N TYR A 150 0.18 15.57 -16.15
CA TYR A 150 -0.10 14.97 -17.45
C TYR A 150 0.29 15.87 -18.63
N ASP A 151 -0.09 17.14 -18.61
CA ASP A 151 0.26 18.07 -19.70
C ASP A 151 1.77 18.34 -19.76
N LYS A 152 2.43 18.54 -18.60
CA LYS A 152 3.89 18.72 -18.52
C LYS A 152 4.66 17.50 -19.01
N MET A 153 4.22 16.30 -18.63
CA MET A 153 4.85 15.05 -19.09
C MET A 153 4.61 14.79 -20.57
N ARG A 154 3.43 15.16 -21.10
CA ARG A 154 3.16 15.09 -22.54
C ARG A 154 4.07 16.00 -23.34
N LEU A 155 4.25 17.24 -22.88
CA LEU A 155 5.15 18.22 -23.48
C LEU A 155 6.61 17.71 -23.44
N ALA A 156 7.09 17.21 -22.31
CA ALA A 156 8.43 16.63 -22.20
C ALA A 156 8.65 15.40 -23.11
N LEU A 157 7.62 14.55 -23.28
CA LEU A 157 7.67 13.40 -24.21
C LEU A 157 7.64 13.83 -25.68
N TRP A 158 7.00 14.96 -25.99
CA TRP A 158 6.97 15.56 -27.33
C TRP A 158 8.33 16.17 -27.70
N GLU A 159 8.90 16.99 -26.82
CA GLU A 159 10.22 17.60 -26.99
C GLU A 159 11.31 16.53 -27.13
N ARG A 160 11.36 15.56 -26.22
CA ARG A 160 12.31 14.43 -26.29
C ARG A 160 12.04 13.50 -27.47
N GLY A 161 10.85 13.56 -28.06
CA GLY A 161 10.46 12.82 -29.25
C GLY A 161 10.87 13.50 -30.57
N ASN A 162 11.55 14.66 -30.54
CA ASN A 162 11.75 15.52 -31.72
C ASN A 162 10.43 15.80 -32.44
N GLU A 163 9.41 16.22 -31.68
CA GLU A 163 8.05 16.52 -32.17
C GLU A 163 7.32 15.33 -32.82
N GLN A 164 7.70 14.09 -32.47
CA GLN A 164 7.03 12.88 -32.89
C GLN A 164 6.18 12.26 -31.77
N PRO A 165 4.95 11.80 -32.04
CA PRO A 165 4.06 11.22 -31.03
C PRO A 165 4.49 9.81 -30.57
N ALA A 166 5.59 9.25 -31.09
CA ALA A 166 6.01 7.86 -30.84
C ALA A 166 6.17 7.55 -29.33
N GLN A 167 6.81 8.44 -28.56
CA GLN A 167 6.97 8.22 -27.11
C GLN A 167 5.63 8.30 -26.36
N LEU A 168 4.74 9.21 -26.77
CA LEU A 168 3.39 9.32 -26.21
C LEU A 168 2.57 8.05 -26.48
N GLN A 169 2.61 7.52 -27.71
CA GLN A 169 1.94 6.28 -28.10
C GLN A 169 2.42 5.08 -27.27
N VAL A 170 3.72 4.99 -26.94
CA VAL A 170 4.26 3.96 -26.04
C VAL A 170 3.69 4.07 -24.62
N VAL A 171 3.46 5.28 -24.10
CA VAL A 171 2.79 5.46 -22.79
C VAL A 171 1.34 4.97 -22.86
N TRP A 172 0.57 5.37 -23.88
CA TRP A 172 -0.80 4.89 -24.07
C TRP A 172 -0.88 3.37 -24.26
N GLN A 173 0.06 2.76 -24.98
CA GLN A 173 0.14 1.31 -25.14
C GLN A 173 0.35 0.61 -23.79
N ARG A 174 1.37 1.02 -23.02
CA ARG A 174 1.63 0.46 -21.68
C ARG A 174 0.47 0.69 -20.71
N SER A 175 -0.18 1.84 -20.79
CA SER A 175 -1.35 2.17 -19.97
C SER A 175 -2.56 1.30 -20.34
N ARG A 176 -2.77 1.03 -21.63
CA ARG A 176 -3.76 0.05 -22.10
C ARG A 176 -3.45 -1.36 -21.61
N ASP A 177 -2.20 -1.80 -21.65
CA ASP A 177 -1.79 -3.12 -21.18
C ASP A 177 -2.05 -3.28 -19.67
N ILE A 178 -1.91 -2.20 -18.87
CA ILE A 178 -2.35 -2.16 -17.46
C ILE A 178 -3.88 -2.30 -17.35
N CYS A 179 -4.66 -1.59 -18.18
CA CYS A 179 -6.12 -1.70 -18.18
C CYS A 179 -6.64 -3.08 -18.61
N LEU A 180 -5.84 -3.84 -19.37
CA LEU A 180 -6.14 -5.22 -19.79
C LEU A 180 -5.82 -6.26 -18.70
N LYS A 181 -5.21 -5.86 -17.57
CA LYS A 181 -5.09 -6.74 -16.41
C LYS A 181 -6.47 -7.15 -15.92
N LYS A 182 -6.57 -8.41 -15.48
CA LYS A 182 -7.80 -8.99 -14.96
C LYS A 182 -7.58 -9.38 -13.51
N PHE A 183 -8.43 -8.92 -12.61
CA PHE A 183 -8.44 -9.43 -11.23
C PHE A 183 -8.70 -10.94 -11.21
N ILE A 184 -7.85 -11.69 -10.51
CA ILE A 184 -7.99 -13.14 -10.29
C ILE A 184 -7.97 -13.37 -8.79
N LYS A 185 -9.00 -14.04 -8.26
CA LYS A 185 -9.08 -14.36 -6.83
C LYS A 185 -7.89 -15.26 -6.43
N PRO A 186 -7.23 -15.01 -5.28
CA PRO A 186 -6.14 -15.86 -4.80
C PRO A 186 -6.66 -17.27 -4.51
N ILE A 187 -6.10 -18.23 -5.25
CA ILE A 187 -6.42 -19.65 -5.15
C ILE A 187 -5.59 -20.25 -4.02
N PHE A 188 -6.24 -21.01 -3.13
CA PHE A 188 -5.56 -21.87 -2.17
C PHE A 188 -5.27 -23.21 -2.82
N THR A 189 -4.04 -23.70 -2.68
CA THR A 189 -3.62 -25.04 -3.09
C THR A 189 -2.99 -25.76 -1.90
N ASP A 190 -2.99 -27.09 -1.91
CA ASP A 190 -2.35 -27.89 -0.86
C ASP A 190 -0.84 -27.57 -0.74
N GLU A 191 -0.19 -27.10 -1.81
CA GLU A 191 1.21 -26.69 -1.81
C GLU A 191 1.45 -25.21 -1.38
N SER A 192 0.40 -24.41 -1.22
CA SER A 192 0.52 -22.96 -0.95
C SER A 192 1.29 -22.63 0.34
N TYR A 193 1.34 -23.55 1.31
CA TYR A 193 2.14 -23.38 2.52
C TYR A 193 3.65 -23.53 2.26
N LEU A 194 4.05 -24.28 1.21
CA LEU A 194 5.46 -24.55 0.91
C LEU A 194 6.22 -23.28 0.51
N ASP A 195 5.58 -22.34 -0.16
CA ASP A 195 6.24 -21.07 -0.54
C ASP A 195 6.50 -20.15 0.65
N LEU A 196 5.67 -20.25 1.70
CA LEU A 196 5.93 -19.59 2.98
C LEU A 196 7.03 -20.33 3.77
N TYR A 197 6.99 -21.67 3.78
CA TYR A 197 7.97 -22.52 4.46
C TYR A 197 9.39 -22.40 3.88
N ARG A 198 9.55 -22.52 2.55
CA ARG A 198 10.82 -22.39 1.82
C ARG A 198 11.56 -21.08 2.16
N LYS A 199 10.81 -19.97 2.31
CA LYS A 199 11.36 -18.65 2.66
C LYS A 199 11.92 -18.58 4.09
N GLN A 200 11.43 -19.40 5.01
CA GLN A 200 11.84 -19.39 6.42
C GLN A 200 13.15 -20.16 6.68
N LYS A 201 13.60 -21.02 5.74
CA LYS A 201 14.83 -21.83 5.83
C LYS A 201 14.98 -22.66 7.11
N LYS A 202 13.86 -22.98 7.79
CA LYS A 202 13.82 -23.88 8.95
C LYS A 202 13.52 -25.30 8.50
N HIS A 203 13.99 -26.29 9.26
CA HIS A 203 13.69 -27.69 9.06
C HIS A 203 12.67 -28.16 10.11
N LEU A 204 11.40 -28.26 9.72
CA LEU A 204 10.35 -28.86 10.54
C LEU A 204 10.38 -30.39 10.36
N ASN A 205 10.04 -31.14 11.40
CA ASN A 205 9.84 -32.60 11.30
C ASN A 205 8.45 -32.94 10.75
N THR A 206 8.16 -34.22 10.48
CA THR A 206 6.86 -34.69 9.96
C THR A 206 5.66 -34.13 10.73
N GLN A 207 5.66 -34.20 12.08
CA GLN A 207 4.56 -33.70 12.91
C GLN A 207 4.42 -32.17 12.82
N GLN A 208 5.54 -31.45 12.92
CA GLN A 208 5.57 -29.99 12.85
C GLN A 208 5.13 -29.47 11.47
N LEU A 209 5.52 -30.16 10.40
CA LEU A 209 5.12 -29.82 9.03
C LEU A 209 3.62 -30.09 8.81
N THR A 210 3.08 -31.19 9.33
CA THR A 210 1.63 -31.45 9.33
C THR A 210 0.87 -30.39 10.13
N ALA A 211 1.35 -30.01 11.33
CA ALA A 211 0.75 -28.92 12.11
C ALA A 211 0.73 -27.61 11.33
N PHE A 212 1.84 -27.26 10.67
CA PHE A 212 1.92 -26.06 9.84
C PHE A 212 0.95 -26.10 8.65
N GLN A 213 0.84 -27.22 7.94
CA GLN A 213 -0.12 -27.40 6.84
C GLN A 213 -1.58 -27.25 7.31
N LEU A 214 -1.95 -27.93 8.41
CA LEU A 214 -3.31 -27.87 8.97
C LEU A 214 -3.66 -26.46 9.47
N LEU A 215 -2.75 -25.78 10.17
CA LEU A 215 -2.93 -24.39 10.59
C LEU A 215 -3.03 -23.43 9.40
N PHE A 216 -2.25 -23.66 8.33
CA PHE A 216 -2.28 -22.83 7.12
C PHE A 216 -3.63 -22.96 6.40
N ALA A 217 -4.16 -24.18 6.26
CA ALA A 217 -5.49 -24.44 5.72
C ALA A 217 -6.61 -23.88 6.60
N TRP A 218 -6.53 -24.05 7.93
CA TRP A 218 -7.47 -23.46 8.88
C TRP A 218 -7.50 -21.92 8.79
N ARG A 219 -6.33 -21.29 8.63
CA ARG A 219 -6.24 -19.83 8.49
C ARG A 219 -6.87 -19.36 7.19
N ASP A 220 -6.64 -20.03 6.05
CA ASP A 220 -7.28 -19.66 4.79
C ASP A 220 -8.81 -19.80 4.87
N LYS A 221 -9.30 -20.95 5.35
CA LYS A 221 -10.74 -21.21 5.58
C LYS A 221 -11.38 -20.13 6.46
N THR A 222 -10.72 -19.78 7.57
CA THR A 222 -11.22 -18.76 8.52
C THR A 222 -11.16 -17.36 7.92
N ALA A 223 -10.05 -16.98 7.30
CA ALA A 223 -9.89 -15.70 6.61
C ALA A 223 -10.98 -15.47 5.54
N ARG A 224 -11.27 -16.48 4.72
CA ARG A 224 -12.33 -16.42 3.71
C ARG A 224 -13.74 -16.35 4.30
N ARG A 225 -13.98 -17.01 5.44
CA ARG A 225 -15.30 -17.08 6.09
C ARG A 225 -15.66 -15.79 6.82
N GLU A 226 -14.71 -15.20 7.54
CA GLU A 226 -14.93 -13.97 8.33
C GLU A 226 -14.68 -12.69 7.52
N ASP A 227 -14.27 -12.78 6.24
CA ASP A 227 -13.65 -11.71 5.42
C ASP A 227 -12.54 -10.96 6.17
N GLU A 228 -11.50 -11.68 6.57
CA GLU A 228 -10.38 -11.14 7.35
C GLU A 228 -9.04 -11.49 6.72
N SER A 229 -8.02 -10.65 6.94
CA SER A 229 -6.68 -10.95 6.40
C SER A 229 -5.99 -12.09 7.15
N TYR A 230 -5.08 -12.80 6.49
CA TYR A 230 -4.21 -13.78 7.17
C TYR A 230 -3.43 -13.17 8.34
N GLY A 231 -3.07 -11.88 8.25
CA GLY A 231 -2.36 -11.15 9.32
C GLY A 231 -3.23 -10.88 10.54
N TYR A 232 -4.54 -10.68 10.37
CA TYR A 232 -5.49 -10.52 11.47
C TYR A 232 -5.89 -11.87 12.08
N VAL A 233 -6.12 -12.89 11.24
CA VAL A 233 -6.50 -14.23 11.69
C VAL A 233 -5.38 -14.89 12.49
N LEU A 234 -4.19 -15.07 11.90
CA LEU A 234 -3.02 -15.65 12.56
C LEU A 234 -1.72 -15.28 11.82
N PRO A 235 -0.89 -14.37 12.37
CA PRO A 235 0.38 -13.96 11.77
C PRO A 235 1.32 -15.13 11.47
N ASN A 236 2.09 -15.02 10.38
CA ASN A 236 3.02 -16.07 9.92
C ASN A 236 3.98 -16.56 11.02
N HIS A 237 4.54 -15.66 11.83
CA HIS A 237 5.49 -16.01 12.88
C HIS A 237 4.83 -16.76 14.06
N MET A 238 3.56 -16.45 14.38
CA MET A 238 2.80 -17.15 15.42
C MET A 238 2.40 -18.55 14.95
N MET A 239 1.91 -18.67 13.70
CA MET A 239 1.62 -19.96 13.07
C MET A 239 2.85 -20.89 13.07
N LEU A 240 4.00 -20.35 12.70
CA LEU A 240 5.28 -21.07 12.70
C LEU A 240 5.61 -21.54 14.13
N LYS A 241 5.53 -20.64 15.13
CA LYS A 241 5.82 -20.97 16.53
C LYS A 241 4.90 -22.07 17.09
N ILE A 242 3.59 -22.01 16.81
CA ILE A 242 2.64 -23.06 17.24
C ILE A 242 3.02 -24.41 16.61
N ALA A 243 3.40 -24.41 15.32
CA ALA A 243 3.83 -25.61 14.61
C ALA A 243 5.18 -26.16 15.12
N GLU A 244 6.09 -25.30 15.61
CA GLU A 244 7.36 -25.72 16.22
C GLU A 244 7.16 -26.35 17.61
N GLU A 245 6.40 -25.69 18.48
CA GLU A 245 6.21 -26.10 19.89
C GLU A 245 5.27 -27.31 20.05
N LEU A 246 4.38 -27.57 19.08
CA LEU A 246 3.36 -28.63 19.13
C LEU A 246 2.63 -28.71 20.49
N PRO A 247 1.98 -27.61 20.94
CA PRO A 247 1.42 -27.50 22.27
C PRO A 247 0.38 -28.58 22.57
N LYS A 248 0.58 -29.29 23.70
CA LYS A 248 -0.29 -30.40 24.13
C LYS A 248 -1.67 -29.96 24.62
N GLU A 249 -1.82 -28.70 24.99
CA GLU A 249 -3.03 -28.12 25.62
C GLU A 249 -3.45 -26.84 24.87
N PRO A 250 -4.75 -26.47 24.85
CA PRO A 250 -5.23 -25.24 24.23
C PRO A 250 -4.49 -23.97 24.71
N GLN A 251 -4.14 -23.90 26.00
CA GLN A 251 -3.41 -22.78 26.58
C GLN A 251 -1.98 -22.63 26.03
N GLY A 252 -1.36 -23.71 25.55
CA GLY A 252 -0.05 -23.66 24.91
C GLY A 252 -0.08 -22.94 23.54
N ILE A 253 -1.20 -23.05 22.81
CA ILE A 253 -1.42 -22.29 21.57
C ILE A 253 -1.54 -20.79 21.89
N ILE A 254 -2.26 -20.45 22.96
CA ILE A 254 -2.39 -19.06 23.45
C ILE A 254 -1.02 -18.50 23.85
N ALA A 255 -0.19 -19.26 24.58
CA ALA A 255 1.17 -18.85 24.97
C ALA A 255 2.13 -18.63 23.77
N CYS A 256 1.82 -19.19 22.60
CA CYS A 256 2.57 -18.93 21.36
C CYS A 256 2.20 -17.58 20.71
N CYS A 257 1.09 -16.95 21.09
CA CYS A 257 0.55 -15.76 20.44
C CYS A 257 0.62 -14.53 21.36
N ASN A 258 1.46 -13.54 21.02
CA ASN A 258 1.55 -12.28 21.76
C ASN A 258 1.53 -11.06 20.82
N PRO A 259 0.48 -10.23 20.81
CA PRO A 259 -0.81 -10.44 21.48
C PRO A 259 -1.58 -11.63 20.88
N VAL A 260 -2.60 -12.13 21.58
CA VAL A 260 -3.44 -13.25 21.10
C VAL A 260 -4.47 -12.74 20.08
N PRO A 261 -4.47 -13.20 18.82
CA PRO A 261 -5.49 -12.80 17.85
C PRO A 261 -6.90 -13.21 18.31
N PRO A 262 -7.94 -12.40 18.06
CA PRO A 262 -9.28 -12.68 18.57
C PRO A 262 -9.88 -13.96 17.98
N LEU A 263 -9.65 -14.23 16.69
CA LEU A 263 -10.13 -15.44 16.01
C LEU A 263 -9.41 -16.71 16.50
N VAL A 264 -8.13 -16.61 16.88
CA VAL A 264 -7.39 -17.71 17.53
C VAL A 264 -8.00 -18.04 18.89
N ARG A 265 -8.36 -17.02 19.68
CA ARG A 265 -9.04 -17.23 20.97
C ARG A 265 -10.43 -17.84 20.80
N GLN A 266 -11.19 -17.40 19.80
CA GLN A 266 -12.54 -17.90 19.50
C GLN A 266 -12.52 -19.37 19.05
N GLN A 267 -11.62 -19.74 18.14
CA GLN A 267 -11.54 -21.08 17.54
C GLN A 267 -10.47 -21.96 18.17
N ILE A 268 -10.07 -21.68 19.42
CA ILE A 268 -8.94 -22.35 20.09
C ILE A 268 -9.11 -23.87 20.16
N ASN A 269 -10.34 -24.36 20.28
CA ASN A 269 -10.66 -25.78 20.31
C ASN A 269 -10.53 -26.45 18.92
N GLU A 270 -10.93 -25.77 17.83
CA GLU A 270 -10.72 -26.25 16.44
C GLU A 270 -9.21 -26.36 16.18
N MET A 271 -8.44 -25.31 16.51
CA MET A 271 -6.99 -25.31 16.39
C MET A 271 -6.32 -26.40 17.23
N HIS A 272 -6.79 -26.63 18.45
CA HIS A 272 -6.23 -27.66 19.33
C HIS A 272 -6.38 -29.08 18.74
N LEU A 273 -7.54 -29.41 18.16
CA LEU A 273 -7.75 -30.70 17.48
C LEU A 273 -6.79 -30.90 16.30
N LEU A 274 -6.49 -29.84 15.54
CA LEU A 274 -5.50 -29.90 14.45
C LEU A 274 -4.08 -30.21 14.96
N ILE A 275 -3.69 -29.63 16.11
CA ILE A 275 -2.40 -29.93 16.74
C ILE A 275 -2.37 -31.34 17.33
N GLN A 276 -3.47 -31.83 17.90
CA GLN A 276 -3.57 -33.24 18.31
C GLN A 276 -3.36 -34.17 17.11
N GLN A 277 -4.08 -33.98 16.01
CA GLN A 277 -3.92 -34.76 14.79
C GLN A 277 -2.48 -34.75 14.26
N ALA A 278 -1.83 -33.58 14.25
CA ALA A 278 -0.44 -33.46 13.82
C ALA A 278 0.55 -34.19 14.73
N ARG A 279 0.28 -34.28 16.04
CA ARG A 279 1.10 -34.98 17.03
C ARG A 279 0.97 -36.50 16.99
N GLU A 280 -0.14 -37.03 16.47
CA GLU A 280 -0.31 -38.47 16.23
C GLU A 280 0.37 -38.96 14.94
N MET A 281 0.92 -38.05 14.11
CA MET A 281 1.64 -38.45 12.90
C MET A 281 2.95 -39.20 13.24
N PRO A 282 3.27 -40.29 12.52
CA PRO A 282 4.49 -41.06 12.77
C PRO A 282 5.73 -40.27 12.34
N LEU A 283 6.68 -40.09 13.26
CA LEU A 283 7.99 -39.50 12.96
C LEU A 283 8.87 -40.47 12.18
N LEU A 284 9.64 -39.95 11.22
CA LEU A 284 10.62 -40.76 10.49
C LEU A 284 11.79 -41.13 11.41
N LYS A 285 12.37 -42.32 11.23
CA LYS A 285 13.50 -42.82 12.05
C LYS A 285 14.69 -41.85 12.08
N SER A 286 14.95 -41.15 10.98
CA SER A 286 15.97 -40.10 10.84
C SER A 286 15.69 -38.88 11.73
N GLU A 287 14.42 -38.49 11.89
CA GLU A 287 13.99 -37.34 12.68
C GLU A 287 14.06 -37.63 14.18
N VAL A 288 13.62 -38.83 14.60
CA VAL A 288 13.73 -39.29 15.99
C VAL A 288 15.20 -39.32 16.43
N ALA A 289 16.09 -39.86 15.59
CA ALA A 289 17.52 -39.90 15.88
C ALA A 289 18.18 -38.50 15.93
N ALA A 290 17.69 -37.54 15.15
CA ALA A 290 18.18 -36.16 15.17
C ALA A 290 17.67 -35.37 16.39
N GLY A 291 16.44 -35.61 16.84
CA GLY A 291 15.85 -34.96 18.02
C GLY A 291 16.59 -35.30 19.31
N VAL A 292 16.93 -36.58 19.53
CA VAL A 292 17.64 -37.06 20.73
C VAL A 292 19.03 -36.41 20.90
N ARG A 293 19.68 -35.99 19.81
CA ARG A 293 21.00 -35.33 19.87
C ARG A 293 20.96 -33.89 20.40
N LYS A 294 19.78 -33.27 20.57
CA LYS A 294 19.64 -31.91 21.12
C LYS A 294 19.42 -31.86 22.64
N SER A 295 19.32 -33.01 23.32
CA SER A 295 19.00 -33.09 24.76
C SER A 295 20.09 -33.76 25.60
N GLY A 296 21.36 -33.53 25.28
CA GLY A 296 22.51 -33.89 26.12
C GLY A 296 23.24 -32.65 26.63
N PRO A 297 23.84 -32.66 27.83
CA PRO A 297 24.75 -31.60 28.24
C PRO A 297 25.92 -31.53 27.26
N LEU A 298 26.32 -30.33 26.85
CA LEU A 298 27.56 -30.13 26.10
C LEU A 298 28.74 -30.62 26.96
N PRO A 299 29.63 -31.49 26.45
CA PRO A 299 30.90 -31.73 27.11
C PRO A 299 31.67 -30.41 27.22
N ASN A 300 32.35 -30.18 28.35
CA ASN A 300 33.26 -29.05 28.48
C ASN A 300 34.27 -29.07 27.31
N PRO A 301 34.54 -27.95 26.63
CA PRO A 301 35.54 -27.92 25.58
C PRO A 301 36.92 -28.18 26.21
N GLU A 302 37.48 -29.35 25.89
CA GLU A 302 38.89 -29.63 26.18
C GLU A 302 39.75 -28.57 25.49
N ARG A 303 40.72 -28.05 26.23
CA ARG A 303 41.58 -26.95 25.82
C ARG A 303 42.57 -27.49 24.77
N LEU A 304 42.26 -27.34 23.48
CA LEU A 304 43.28 -27.49 22.44
C LEU A 304 44.30 -26.37 22.60
N GLU A 305 45.53 -26.72 22.96
CA GLU A 305 46.66 -25.79 22.97
C GLU A 305 47.05 -25.45 21.53
N ASN A 306 46.50 -24.35 21.01
CA ASN A 306 46.92 -23.78 19.73
C ASN A 306 48.27 -23.08 19.89
N VAL A 307 49.36 -23.79 19.56
CA VAL A 307 50.74 -23.27 19.55
C VAL A 307 50.98 -22.42 18.28
N LEU A 308 50.31 -21.27 18.18
CA LEU A 308 50.58 -20.23 17.17
C LEU A 308 50.33 -18.84 17.76
N PHE A 309 51.38 -18.20 18.27
CA PHE A 309 51.34 -16.82 18.74
C PHE A 309 51.46 -15.81 17.58
N GLY A 310 50.51 -14.87 17.51
CA GLY A 310 50.61 -13.68 16.66
C GLY A 310 51.20 -12.48 17.42
N PRO A 311 51.98 -11.58 16.79
CA PRO A 311 52.85 -10.62 17.48
C PRO A 311 52.15 -9.41 18.13
N HIS A 312 50.82 -9.42 18.32
CA HIS A 312 50.04 -8.27 18.80
C HIS A 312 48.97 -8.61 19.86
N ASP A 313 49.06 -9.75 20.53
CA ASP A 313 48.18 -10.05 21.66
C ASP A 313 48.71 -9.40 22.96
N CYS A 314 48.01 -8.38 23.45
CA CYS A 314 48.33 -7.67 24.69
C CYS A 314 47.27 -7.93 25.79
N SER A 315 46.61 -9.09 25.79
CA SER A 315 45.54 -9.44 26.75
C SER A 315 46.02 -9.98 28.12
N HIS A 316 47.15 -9.46 28.63
CA HIS A 316 47.62 -9.77 29.99
C HIS A 316 47.98 -8.51 30.78
N THR A 317 46.99 -7.95 31.47
CA THR A 317 47.18 -7.01 32.58
C THR A 317 46.64 -7.63 33.89
N PRO A 318 47.51 -7.92 34.87
CA PRO A 318 47.07 -8.26 36.22
C PRO A 318 46.61 -6.99 36.96
N SER A 319 45.53 -7.09 37.73
CA SER A 319 45.01 -5.99 38.56
C SER A 319 45.43 -6.19 40.02
N ASP A 320 46.26 -5.29 40.56
CA ASP A 320 46.50 -5.14 42.00
C ASP A 320 46.94 -3.71 42.35
N GLY A 321 46.47 -3.18 43.50
CA GLY A 321 47.11 -2.03 44.16
C GLY A 321 46.48 -0.62 44.03
N TYR A 322 45.60 -0.30 44.98
CA TYR A 322 45.28 1.03 45.60
C TYR A 322 46.41 2.11 45.66
N PRO A 323 46.16 3.40 46.04
CA PRO A 323 44.91 4.21 46.13
C PRO A 323 45.04 5.74 45.78
N LEU A 324 44.01 6.54 46.14
CA LEU A 324 44.02 7.99 46.55
C LEU A 324 43.89 9.18 45.52
N THR A 325 42.63 9.59 45.25
CA THR A 325 42.06 10.97 45.43
C THR A 325 42.71 12.19 44.67
N PRO A 326 42.32 13.50 44.84
CA PRO A 326 41.78 14.26 43.69
C PRO A 326 42.34 15.70 43.45
N THR A 327 42.13 16.27 42.25
CA THR A 327 42.21 17.74 41.94
C THR A 327 41.55 17.98 40.56
N SER A 328 40.54 18.83 40.33
CA SER A 328 40.39 20.30 40.50
C SER A 328 41.22 21.16 39.51
N GLY A 329 40.57 21.79 38.51
CA GLY A 329 41.18 22.82 37.64
C GLY A 329 40.36 23.16 36.37
N PRO A 330 40.17 24.44 35.95
CA PRO A 330 39.13 24.81 34.95
C PRO A 330 39.58 25.67 33.73
N ALA A 331 38.61 26.04 32.87
CA ALA A 331 38.60 27.11 31.84
C ALA A 331 39.37 26.83 30.51
N ALA A 332 39.18 27.51 29.37
CA ALA A 332 38.30 28.63 28.93
C ALA A 332 38.06 28.54 27.37
N VAL A 333 36.93 28.92 26.75
CA VAL A 333 36.41 30.26 26.29
C VAL A 333 36.89 30.78 24.90
N GLN A 334 35.90 31.29 24.11
CA GLN A 334 35.94 32.10 22.84
C GLN A 334 36.39 31.39 21.53
N ALA A 335 36.03 31.78 20.30
CA ALA A 335 35.14 32.81 19.65
C ALA A 335 34.86 32.37 18.17
N ARG A 336 34.27 33.11 17.19
CA ARG A 336 33.06 33.96 16.98
C ARG A 336 33.22 34.69 15.60
N GLY A 337 32.17 34.75 14.74
CA GLY A 337 32.04 35.66 13.57
C GLY A 337 32.13 35.01 12.17
N LEU A 338 31.60 35.58 11.06
CA LEU A 338 30.68 36.71 10.81
C LEU A 338 30.16 36.67 9.34
N LEU A 339 29.08 37.39 9.00
CA LEU A 339 28.49 37.51 7.63
C LEU A 339 29.16 38.63 6.79
N PRO A 340 28.81 38.76 5.49
CA PRO A 340 28.09 39.98 5.08
C PRO A 340 26.96 39.76 4.03
N ALA A 341 26.22 40.84 3.73
CA ALA A 341 25.08 40.90 2.81
C ALA A 341 25.35 41.83 1.59
N GLY A 342 24.42 41.87 0.63
CA GLY A 342 24.38 42.79 -0.53
C GLY A 342 22.95 42.97 -1.05
N GLU A 343 22.65 44.11 -1.67
CA GLU A 343 21.30 44.62 -2.01
C GLU A 343 21.02 44.68 -3.53
N GLU A 344 19.85 45.25 -3.90
CA GLU A 344 19.35 45.60 -5.26
C GLU A 344 18.78 44.41 -6.09
N GLU A 345 17.69 44.51 -6.88
CA GLU A 345 16.80 45.64 -7.27
C GLU A 345 15.37 45.12 -7.59
N GLU A 346 14.34 45.99 -7.64
CA GLU A 346 12.94 45.62 -7.94
C GLU A 346 12.64 45.38 -9.43
N ALA A 347 11.85 44.35 -9.75
CA ALA A 347 11.18 44.23 -11.05
C ALA A 347 9.75 43.66 -10.89
N LEU A 348 8.75 44.55 -10.98
CA LEU A 348 7.32 44.22 -10.95
C LEU A 348 6.89 43.42 -12.20
N LEU A 349 6.45 42.17 -12.02
CA LEU A 349 5.73 41.40 -13.03
C LEU A 349 4.42 40.86 -12.45
N ASP A 350 3.30 41.29 -13.06
CA ASP A 350 1.91 41.02 -12.65
C ASP A 350 1.61 39.50 -12.62
N THR A 351 1.87 38.89 -11.46
CA THR A 351 1.58 37.48 -11.22
C THR A 351 0.22 37.38 -10.54
N ARG A 352 -0.85 37.43 -11.33
CA ARG A 352 -2.21 37.15 -10.86
C ARG A 352 -2.30 35.71 -10.40
N CYS A 353 -2.01 35.50 -9.12
CA CYS A 353 -2.20 34.23 -8.44
C CYS A 353 -3.70 33.88 -8.51
N LEU A 354 -4.04 32.87 -9.29
CA LEU A 354 -5.39 32.29 -9.30
C LEU A 354 -5.59 31.52 -8.00
N ILE A 355 -5.97 32.25 -6.95
CA ILE A 355 -6.43 31.67 -5.68
C ILE A 355 -7.81 31.08 -5.94
N ALA A 356 -7.83 29.85 -6.47
CA ALA A 356 -9.04 29.05 -6.56
C ALA A 356 -9.54 28.75 -5.14
N THR A 357 -10.68 29.33 -4.78
CA THR A 357 -11.28 29.10 -3.45
C THR A 357 -12.00 27.76 -3.47
N ALA A 358 -11.59 26.82 -2.62
CA ALA A 358 -12.21 25.51 -2.55
C ALA A 358 -13.66 25.61 -2.05
N VAL A 359 -14.62 25.16 -2.87
CA VAL A 359 -16.02 25.03 -2.46
C VAL A 359 -16.26 23.61 -1.97
N ILE A 360 -16.38 23.42 -0.65
CA ILE A 360 -16.81 22.14 -0.05
C ILE A 360 -18.33 22.16 0.04
N THR A 361 -19.00 21.57 -0.93
CA THR A 361 -20.47 21.57 -0.99
C THR A 361 -21.04 20.37 -0.24
N LEU A 362 -21.35 20.56 1.04
CA LEU A 362 -22.20 19.65 1.82
C LEU A 362 -23.66 19.78 1.36
N PHE A 363 -24.06 18.97 0.39
CA PHE A 363 -25.41 18.98 -0.17
C PHE A 363 -26.43 18.34 0.79
N ASN A 364 -27.20 19.17 1.49
CA ASN A 364 -28.41 18.77 2.22
C ASN A 364 -29.52 18.29 1.27
N GLU A 365 -30.44 17.46 1.78
CA GLU A 365 -31.59 16.95 1.01
C GLU A 365 -32.64 18.03 0.74
N PRO A 366 -33.10 18.21 -0.51
CA PRO A 366 -34.28 19.01 -0.83
C PRO A 366 -35.57 18.16 -0.77
N SER A 367 -36.64 18.79 -0.27
CA SER A 367 -38.00 18.22 -0.21
C SER A 367 -38.57 17.86 -1.59
N ALA A 368 -39.41 16.83 -1.63
CA ALA A 368 -39.90 16.23 -2.86
C ALA A 368 -41.11 16.95 -3.49
N GLU A 369 -40.97 17.30 -4.76
CA GLU A 369 -41.95 17.41 -5.88
C GLU A 369 -41.08 17.82 -7.11
N GLU A 370 -41.27 17.40 -8.36
CA GLU A 370 -42.44 16.92 -9.10
C GLU A 370 -42.02 16.02 -10.31
N ASN A 371 -42.98 15.58 -11.14
CA ASN A 371 -42.83 15.02 -12.50
C ASN A 371 -42.25 13.59 -12.74
N GLY A 372 -43.17 12.61 -12.78
CA GLY A 372 -43.47 11.82 -13.99
C GLY A 372 -42.49 10.73 -14.47
N LYS A 373 -41.23 10.75 -14.07
CA LYS A 373 -40.27 9.64 -14.23
C LYS A 373 -40.05 9.00 -12.86
N ARG A 374 -39.65 7.72 -12.81
CA ARG A 374 -39.23 7.11 -11.53
C ARG A 374 -38.16 8.01 -10.91
N PRO A 375 -38.35 8.53 -9.67
CA PRO A 375 -37.39 9.44 -9.10
C PRO A 375 -36.06 8.71 -8.92
N LEU A 376 -35.02 9.22 -9.56
CA LEU A 376 -33.64 8.76 -9.36
C LEU A 376 -33.31 8.82 -7.87
N THR A 377 -32.64 7.79 -7.35
CA THR A 377 -32.17 7.79 -5.97
C THR A 377 -31.24 8.98 -5.71
N VAL A 378 -31.08 9.38 -4.45
CA VAL A 378 -30.16 10.46 -4.09
C VAL A 378 -28.73 10.14 -4.57
N ALA A 379 -28.32 8.87 -4.52
CA ALA A 379 -27.07 8.36 -5.10
C ALA A 379 -27.00 8.55 -6.63
N GLN A 380 -28.04 8.14 -7.37
CA GLN A 380 -28.11 8.28 -8.83
C GLN A 380 -28.08 9.76 -9.27
N LYS A 381 -28.79 10.65 -8.56
CA LYS A 381 -28.73 12.11 -8.84
C LYS A 381 -27.33 12.68 -8.57
N LYS A 382 -26.70 12.31 -7.46
CA LYS A 382 -25.32 12.73 -7.12
C LYS A 382 -24.33 12.28 -8.20
N ALA A 383 -24.44 11.04 -8.66
CA ALA A 383 -23.59 10.51 -9.73
C ALA A 383 -23.88 11.14 -11.10
N GLN A 384 -25.15 11.42 -11.43
CA GLN A 384 -25.51 12.14 -12.66
C GLN A 384 -24.88 13.54 -12.68
N ASN A 385 -24.91 14.29 -11.57
CA ASN A 385 -24.25 15.60 -11.49
C ASN A 385 -22.73 15.51 -11.70
N ILE A 386 -22.07 14.47 -11.15
CA ILE A 386 -20.65 14.20 -11.42
C ILE A 386 -20.44 13.90 -12.92
N MET A 387 -21.29 13.07 -13.52
CA MET A 387 -21.22 12.75 -14.96
C MET A 387 -21.44 13.98 -15.85
N GLU A 388 -22.35 14.88 -15.49
CA GLU A 388 -22.65 16.10 -16.27
C GLU A 388 -21.53 17.15 -16.20
N SER A 389 -20.68 17.13 -15.16
CA SER A 389 -19.45 17.95 -15.10
C SER A 389 -18.39 17.58 -16.15
N PHE A 390 -18.55 16.46 -16.85
CA PHE A 390 -17.56 15.94 -17.79
C PHE A 390 -17.68 16.56 -19.19
N GLU A 391 -17.30 17.82 -19.32
CA GLU A 391 -17.17 18.43 -20.66
C GLU A 391 -16.03 17.81 -21.49
N ASN A 392 -16.30 17.70 -22.80
CA ASN A 392 -15.38 17.25 -23.84
C ASN A 392 -14.85 18.47 -24.64
N PRO A 393 -13.55 18.82 -24.51
CA PRO A 393 -12.99 20.01 -25.15
C PRO A 393 -12.81 19.90 -26.68
N PHE A 394 -13.06 18.74 -27.31
CA PHE A 394 -12.87 18.54 -28.74
C PHE A 394 -14.06 18.96 -29.63
N ARG A 395 -15.11 19.59 -29.07
CA ARG A 395 -16.32 19.95 -29.83
C ARG A 395 -16.23 21.28 -30.62
N MET A 396 -15.05 21.86 -30.79
CA MET A 396 -14.84 23.07 -31.61
C MET A 396 -13.60 22.99 -32.50
N VAL A 397 -13.70 22.31 -33.66
CA VAL A 397 -13.22 22.79 -34.98
C VAL A 397 -14.00 22.04 -36.10
N SER A 398 -15.28 22.34 -36.30
CA SER A 398 -16.06 21.78 -37.44
C SER A 398 -17.34 22.57 -37.77
N ASN A 399 -17.25 23.89 -37.88
CA ASN A 399 -18.25 24.72 -38.54
C ASN A 399 -17.57 25.91 -39.20
N GLY A 400 -17.54 25.95 -40.54
CA GLY A 400 -16.94 27.05 -41.29
C GLY A 400 -16.31 26.72 -42.64
N CYS A 401 -16.93 25.89 -43.49
CA CYS A 401 -16.68 25.91 -44.94
C CYS A 401 -17.77 25.18 -45.74
N VAL A 402 -18.82 25.90 -46.14
CA VAL A 402 -19.72 25.54 -47.24
C VAL A 402 -20.12 26.85 -47.94
N CYS A 403 -20.04 26.85 -49.28
CA CYS A 403 -20.21 27.97 -50.22
C CYS A 403 -19.04 28.98 -50.24
#